data_AF-A0A944Y5E1-F1
#
_entry.id   AF-A0A944Y5E1-F1
#
_cell.length_a   1.000
_cell.length_b   1.000
_cell.length_c   1.000
_cell.angle_alpha   90.00
_cell.angle_beta   90.00
_cell.angle_gamma   90.00
#
_symmetry.space_group_name_H-M   'P 1'
#
loop_
_entity.id
_entity.type
_entity.pdbx_description
1 polymer ?
#
loop_
_entity_poly.entity_id
_entity_poly.type
_entity_poly.pdbx_seq_one_letter_code
_entity_poly.pdbx_strand_id
1 'polypeptide(L)'
;MKTVFIILLSLIALPAWGTPDKVEFIFLSMEKMALLDEALEKQDAVHLAKVAELDCIPMGDGCFNPQSGFTETDKKEIQEKKPLKLQKPKDEIKIKTFNSLDTSLINCDKNYYFDMFCGKAKGSVANGGEVEIWVDTSSSLRKMDYSKQPNYCKRRAFVKKAVEGCKGKVSVSVFNTTLKGMGDLSNICLNYGANDTDNIIEWVKQSKAKYLLVVTDIDELNGKLSEFLDEVGAKLHGTEVTDFTVSDLVKFTNTFIKTCKAVKK
;
A
#
# COMPACT_ATOMS: atom_id res chain seq x y z
N MET A 1 1.15 58.45 6.25
CA MET A 1 0.22 57.30 6.12
C MET A 1 0.76 56.17 5.23
N LYS A 2 1.57 56.43 4.18
CA LYS A 2 2.12 55.37 3.31
C LYS A 2 3.13 54.42 3.98
N THR A 3 3.89 54.91 4.97
CA THR A 3 4.91 54.12 5.68
C THR A 3 4.33 53.12 6.70
N VAL A 4 3.13 53.37 7.23
CA VAL A 4 2.47 52.46 8.19
C VAL A 4 1.86 51.25 7.47
N PHE A 5 1.45 51.41 6.21
CA PHE A 5 0.88 50.32 5.41
C PHE A 5 1.91 49.27 4.97
N ILE A 6 3.20 49.65 4.86
CA ILE A 6 4.28 48.76 4.43
C ILE A 6 4.72 47.83 5.57
N ILE A 7 4.69 48.31 6.83
CA ILE A 7 5.04 47.50 8.01
C ILE A 7 3.93 46.48 8.34
N LEU A 8 2.67 46.81 8.04
CA LEU A 8 1.55 45.87 8.24
C LEU A 8 1.52 44.75 7.19
N LEU A 9 2.07 44.97 5.99
CA LEU A 9 2.11 43.97 4.92
C LEU A 9 3.21 42.92 5.12
N SER A 10 4.28 43.21 5.88
CA SER A 10 5.38 42.26 6.10
C SER A 10 5.10 41.19 7.17
N LEU A 11 3.98 41.29 7.89
CA LEU A 11 3.57 40.33 8.93
C LEU A 11 2.65 39.21 8.40
N ILE A 12 2.28 39.23 7.12
CA ILE A 12 1.25 38.33 6.56
C ILE A 12 1.83 37.21 5.68
N ALA A 13 3.11 37.22 5.33
CA ALA A 13 3.66 36.30 4.33
C ALA A 13 4.87 35.49 4.79
N LEU A 14 4.72 34.76 5.89
CA LEU A 14 5.48 33.52 6.06
C LEU A 14 4.50 32.36 5.86
N PRO A 15 4.59 31.60 4.76
CA PRO A 15 3.92 30.31 4.73
C PRO A 15 4.59 29.49 5.83
N ALA A 16 3.90 29.33 6.96
CA ALA A 16 4.27 28.34 7.95
C ALA A 16 4.14 26.99 7.25
N TRP A 17 5.25 26.52 6.68
CA TRP A 17 5.42 25.13 6.30
C TRP A 17 5.27 24.35 7.60
N GLY A 18 4.10 23.74 7.77
CA GLY A 18 3.80 22.92 8.93
C GLY A 18 4.51 21.60 8.76
N THR A 19 5.84 21.61 8.88
CA THR A 19 6.60 20.39 9.06
C THR A 19 6.34 19.85 10.46
N PRO A 20 6.21 18.53 10.62
CA PRO A 20 5.96 17.94 11.93
C PRO A 20 7.11 18.22 12.90
N ASP A 21 6.80 18.46 14.18
CA ASP A 21 7.82 18.78 15.21
C ASP A 21 8.81 17.63 15.42
N LYS A 22 8.36 16.40 15.18
CA LYS A 22 9.16 15.17 15.29
C LYS A 22 8.82 14.20 14.18
N VAL A 23 9.86 13.73 13.50
CA VAL A 23 9.78 12.73 12.43
C VAL A 23 10.59 11.51 12.84
N GLU A 24 10.00 10.32 12.75
CA GLU A 24 10.67 9.05 13.00
C GLU A 24 10.38 8.10 11.83
N PHE A 25 11.43 7.56 11.22
CA PHE A 25 11.34 6.59 10.12
C PHE A 25 11.82 5.24 10.59
N ILE A 26 11.05 4.20 10.32
CA ILE A 26 11.40 2.80 10.57
C ILE A 26 11.55 2.11 9.23
N PHE A 27 12.76 1.65 8.95
CA PHE A 27 13.12 0.83 7.81
C PHE A 27 13.14 -0.63 8.23
N LEU A 28 12.22 -1.41 7.67
CA LEU A 28 12.06 -2.83 7.93
C LEU A 28 13.05 -3.63 7.07
N SER A 29 13.72 -4.60 7.71
CA SER A 29 14.54 -5.59 7.02
C SER A 29 14.01 -7.02 7.20
N MET A 30 14.44 -7.91 6.30
CA MET A 30 13.95 -9.29 6.25
C MET A 30 14.39 -10.06 7.48
N GLU A 31 13.49 -10.88 8.04
CA GLU A 31 13.89 -11.87 9.04
C GLU A 31 14.76 -12.94 8.36
N LYS A 32 15.89 -13.31 8.97
CA LYS A 32 16.83 -14.30 8.40
C LYS A 32 16.18 -15.66 8.07
N MET A 33 15.06 -15.99 8.73
CA MET A 33 14.29 -17.21 8.45
C MET A 33 13.42 -17.10 7.19
N ALA A 34 12.97 -15.90 6.81
CA ALA A 34 12.20 -15.68 5.59
C ALA A 34 13.06 -15.92 4.32
N LEU A 35 14.37 -15.67 4.41
CA LEU A 35 15.32 -16.00 3.34
C LEU A 35 15.38 -17.52 3.06
N LEU A 36 15.19 -18.34 4.10
CA LEU A 36 15.19 -19.80 3.97
C LEU A 36 13.89 -20.29 3.32
N ASP A 37 12.74 -19.73 3.74
CA ASP A 37 11.44 -20.04 3.16
C ASP A 37 11.37 -19.61 1.68
N GLU A 38 11.94 -18.47 1.29
CA GLU A 38 12.03 -18.06 -0.11
C GLU A 38 12.90 -19.02 -0.94
N ALA A 39 14.02 -19.49 -0.37
CA ALA A 39 14.88 -20.47 -1.05
C ALA A 39 14.15 -21.81 -1.26
N LEU A 40 13.35 -22.24 -0.27
CA LEU A 40 12.51 -23.43 -0.35
C LEU A 40 11.34 -23.27 -1.33
N GLU A 41 10.63 -22.13 -1.30
CA GLU A 41 9.54 -21.85 -2.25
C GLU A 41 10.04 -21.73 -3.70
N LYS A 42 11.25 -21.18 -3.93
CA LYS A 42 11.88 -21.20 -5.27
C LYS A 42 12.17 -22.62 -5.74
N GLN A 43 12.52 -23.52 -4.83
CA GLN A 43 12.75 -24.94 -5.17
C GLN A 43 11.43 -25.65 -5.51
N ASP A 44 10.35 -25.34 -4.78
CA ASP A 44 9.01 -25.86 -5.05
C ASP A 44 8.37 -25.23 -6.31
N ALA A 45 8.66 -23.98 -6.64
CA ALA A 45 8.21 -23.34 -7.88
C ALA A 45 8.78 -24.02 -9.13
N VAL A 46 10.01 -24.55 -9.06
CA VAL A 46 10.59 -25.39 -10.13
C VAL A 46 9.85 -26.72 -10.26
N HIS A 47 9.29 -27.25 -9.15
CA HIS A 47 8.44 -28.44 -9.18
C HIS A 47 7.01 -28.15 -9.67
N LEU A 48 6.43 -27.00 -9.34
CA LEU A 48 5.10 -26.57 -9.81
C LEU A 48 5.08 -26.18 -11.30
N ALA A 49 6.17 -25.61 -11.82
CA ALA A 49 6.31 -25.38 -13.26
C ALA A 49 6.25 -26.69 -14.07
N LYS A 50 6.67 -27.82 -13.49
CA LYS A 50 6.52 -29.16 -14.10
C LYS A 50 5.11 -29.74 -13.97
N VAL A 51 4.29 -29.23 -13.06
CA VAL A 51 2.89 -29.69 -12.89
C VAL A 51 1.91 -28.82 -13.70
N ALA A 52 2.25 -27.56 -13.98
CA ALA A 52 1.47 -26.66 -14.83
C ALA A 52 1.47 -27.04 -16.33
N GLU A 53 2.28 -28.03 -16.74
CA GLU A 53 2.21 -28.63 -18.08
C GLU A 53 0.96 -29.51 -18.29
N LEU A 54 0.17 -29.81 -17.25
CA LEU A 54 -0.92 -30.80 -17.32
C LEU A 54 -2.34 -30.23 -17.53
N ASP A 55 -2.56 -28.91 -17.38
CA ASP A 55 -3.91 -28.30 -17.55
C ASP A 55 -4.05 -27.58 -18.90
N CYS A 56 -3.75 -28.33 -19.96
CA CYS A 56 -4.00 -27.91 -21.32
C CYS A 56 -5.49 -28.04 -21.68
N ILE A 57 -6.13 -26.94 -22.08
CA ILE A 57 -7.50 -26.99 -22.63
C ILE A 57 -7.38 -27.05 -24.17
N PRO A 58 -7.83 -28.13 -24.83
CA PRO A 58 -7.73 -28.24 -26.28
C PRO A 58 -8.65 -27.24 -26.98
N MET A 59 -8.10 -26.46 -27.92
CA MET A 59 -8.84 -25.50 -28.74
C MET A 59 -8.39 -25.58 -30.21
N GLY A 60 -9.19 -26.23 -31.06
CA GLY A 60 -8.86 -26.39 -32.49
C GLY A 60 -7.65 -27.32 -32.69
N ASP A 61 -6.64 -26.85 -33.41
CA ASP A 61 -5.40 -27.60 -33.72
C ASP A 61 -4.31 -27.47 -32.64
N GLY A 62 -4.61 -26.82 -31.51
CA GLY A 62 -3.63 -26.58 -30.46
C GLY A 62 -4.22 -26.58 -29.05
N CYS A 63 -3.35 -26.23 -28.11
CA CYS A 63 -3.57 -26.22 -26.69
C CYS A 63 -3.59 -24.79 -26.17
N PHE A 64 -4.56 -24.43 -25.33
CA PHE A 64 -4.54 -23.16 -24.61
C PHE A 64 -4.21 -23.38 -23.13
N ASN A 65 -3.14 -22.73 -22.67
CA ASN A 65 -2.76 -22.68 -21.26
C ASN A 65 -2.88 -21.22 -20.76
N PRO A 66 -3.58 -20.94 -19.65
CA PRO A 66 -3.77 -19.59 -19.13
C PRO A 66 -2.48 -18.80 -18.86
N GLN A 67 -1.36 -19.48 -18.63
CA GLN A 67 -0.07 -18.84 -18.35
C GLN A 67 0.85 -18.73 -19.57
N SER A 68 0.81 -19.70 -20.49
CA SER A 68 1.71 -19.75 -21.66
C SER A 68 1.04 -19.41 -23.00
N GLY A 69 -0.27 -19.18 -23.02
CA GLY A 69 -1.01 -18.82 -24.22
C GLY A 69 -1.36 -20.04 -25.10
N PHE A 70 -1.54 -19.80 -26.39
CA PHE A 70 -1.89 -20.85 -27.36
C PHE A 70 -0.63 -21.49 -27.94
N THR A 71 -0.53 -22.81 -27.84
CA THR A 71 0.56 -23.61 -28.43
C THR A 71 0.01 -24.61 -29.44
N GLU A 72 0.52 -24.58 -30.65
CA GLU A 72 0.21 -25.58 -31.69
C GLU A 72 0.85 -26.91 -31.28
N THR A 73 0.05 -27.97 -31.15
CA THR A 73 0.54 -29.28 -30.72
C THR A 73 0.59 -30.20 -31.93
N ASP A 74 1.74 -30.82 -32.20
CA ASP A 74 1.92 -31.77 -33.30
C ASP A 74 1.07 -33.04 -33.11
N LYS A 75 -0.18 -33.00 -33.58
CA LYS A 75 -1.12 -34.06 -34.03
C LYS A 75 -1.08 -35.49 -33.44
N LYS A 76 -0.43 -35.77 -32.32
CA LYS A 76 -0.37 -37.12 -31.74
C LYS A 76 -0.65 -37.05 -30.25
N GLU A 77 -1.72 -37.76 -29.89
CA GLU A 77 -2.22 -38.00 -28.53
C GLU A 77 -3.17 -36.95 -27.96
N ILE A 78 -4.39 -36.89 -28.51
CA ILE A 78 -5.56 -36.59 -27.68
C ILE A 78 -6.53 -37.77 -27.86
N GLN A 79 -6.56 -38.64 -26.85
CA GLN A 79 -7.63 -39.63 -26.71
C GLN A 79 -8.95 -38.88 -26.54
N GLU A 80 -9.89 -39.12 -27.45
CA GLU A 80 -11.24 -38.57 -27.42
C GLU A 80 -11.96 -38.96 -26.12
N LYS A 81 -12.01 -38.04 -25.16
CA LYS A 81 -13.02 -38.09 -24.09
C LYS A 81 -14.28 -37.39 -24.60
N LYS A 82 -15.37 -38.18 -24.63
CA LYS A 82 -16.72 -37.80 -25.05
C LYS A 82 -17.12 -36.39 -24.58
N PRO A 83 -17.74 -35.56 -25.44
CA PRO A 83 -18.21 -34.25 -25.04
C PRO A 83 -19.37 -34.38 -24.05
N LEU A 84 -19.21 -33.79 -22.85
CA LEU A 84 -20.36 -33.47 -22.01
C LEU A 84 -21.22 -32.45 -22.78
N LYS A 85 -22.48 -32.81 -23.05
CA LYS A 85 -23.45 -31.95 -23.71
C LYS A 85 -23.64 -30.66 -22.89
N LEU A 86 -23.10 -29.54 -23.36
CA LEU A 86 -23.53 -28.22 -22.89
C LEU A 86 -25.00 -28.02 -23.31
N GLN A 87 -25.85 -27.85 -22.32
CA GLN A 87 -27.20 -27.31 -22.53
C GLN A 87 -27.05 -25.89 -23.08
N LYS A 88 -27.73 -25.62 -24.20
CA LYS A 88 -27.80 -24.31 -24.82
C LYS A 88 -28.33 -23.28 -23.80
N PRO A 89 -27.64 -22.16 -23.56
CA PRO A 89 -28.28 -21.01 -22.94
C PRO A 89 -29.33 -20.50 -23.92
N LYS A 90 -30.60 -20.54 -23.50
CA LYS A 90 -31.62 -19.69 -24.08
C LYS A 90 -31.39 -18.28 -23.53
N ASP A 91 -31.61 -17.32 -24.42
CA ASP A 91 -31.68 -15.88 -24.22
C ASP A 91 -30.37 -15.12 -24.44
N GLU A 92 -30.30 -14.47 -25.61
CA GLU A 92 -29.32 -13.47 -26.00
C GLU A 92 -29.39 -12.27 -25.05
N ILE A 93 -28.53 -12.25 -24.03
CA ILE A 93 -28.29 -11.03 -23.27
C ILE A 93 -27.49 -10.09 -24.17
N LYS A 94 -28.15 -9.12 -24.79
CA LYS A 94 -27.50 -8.00 -25.48
C LYS A 94 -26.74 -7.16 -24.45
N ILE A 95 -25.47 -7.48 -24.24
CA ILE A 95 -24.55 -6.64 -23.47
C ILE A 95 -24.30 -5.39 -24.32
N LYS A 96 -24.85 -4.24 -23.91
CA LYS A 96 -24.47 -2.94 -24.48
C LYS A 96 -23.05 -2.63 -23.98
N THR A 97 -22.07 -2.82 -24.85
CA THR A 97 -20.72 -2.29 -24.67
C THR A 97 -20.78 -0.76 -24.82
N PHE A 98 -20.32 -0.05 -23.80
CA PHE A 98 -20.16 1.41 -23.86
C PHE A 98 -18.92 1.71 -24.70
N ASN A 99 -19.08 2.50 -25.76
CA ASN A 99 -17.95 3.01 -26.53
C ASN A 99 -17.15 3.99 -25.66
N SER A 100 -15.83 3.81 -25.63
CA SER A 100 -14.89 4.53 -24.77
C SER A 100 -14.75 6.04 -25.07
N LEU A 101 -15.55 6.58 -26.00
CA LEU A 101 -15.54 7.98 -26.43
C LEU A 101 -16.70 8.81 -25.82
N ASP A 102 -17.67 8.17 -25.16
CA ASP A 102 -18.82 8.83 -24.48
C ASP A 102 -18.64 8.93 -22.95
N THR A 103 -17.40 8.92 -22.44
CA THR A 103 -17.12 9.15 -21.01
C THR A 103 -17.08 10.63 -20.65
N SER A 104 -18.11 11.39 -21.02
CA SER A 104 -18.30 12.76 -20.53
C SER A 104 -19.45 12.78 -19.52
N LEU A 105 -19.09 13.11 -18.28
CA LEU A 105 -19.97 13.58 -17.20
C LEU A 105 -20.92 12.52 -16.63
N ILE A 106 -20.39 11.73 -15.69
CA ILE A 106 -21.21 11.05 -14.67
C ILE A 106 -21.95 12.14 -13.90
N ASN A 107 -23.23 12.37 -14.23
CA ASN A 107 -24.14 13.21 -13.45
C ASN A 107 -24.49 12.48 -12.16
N CYS A 108 -23.97 12.97 -11.04
CA CYS A 108 -24.20 12.44 -9.71
C CYS A 108 -25.55 12.91 -9.14
N ASP A 109 -26.64 12.48 -9.78
CA ASP A 109 -27.98 12.76 -9.29
C ASP A 109 -28.40 11.72 -8.25
N LYS A 110 -28.94 12.19 -7.12
CA LYS A 110 -29.37 11.38 -5.94
C LYS A 110 -30.40 10.27 -6.25
N ASN A 111 -30.94 10.23 -7.46
CA ASN A 111 -32.01 9.33 -7.88
C ASN A 111 -31.56 8.25 -8.88
N TYR A 112 -30.26 8.10 -9.17
CA TYR A 112 -29.75 7.06 -10.09
C TYR A 112 -29.07 5.89 -9.37
N TYR A 113 -29.43 4.67 -9.79
CA TYR A 113 -29.01 3.39 -9.19
C TYR A 113 -27.50 3.08 -9.32
N PHE A 114 -26.77 3.83 -10.14
CA PHE A 114 -25.32 3.67 -10.38
C PHE A 114 -24.47 4.72 -9.63
N ASP A 115 -24.94 5.18 -8.47
CA ASP A 115 -24.21 6.05 -7.51
C ASP A 115 -23.04 5.33 -6.79
N MET A 116 -22.55 4.22 -7.35
CA MET A 116 -21.39 3.49 -6.83
C MET A 116 -20.06 4.10 -7.31
N PHE A 117 -20.10 4.85 -8.42
CA PHE A 117 -18.92 5.46 -9.07
C PHE A 117 -18.88 6.98 -8.96
N CYS A 118 -19.94 7.63 -8.48
CA CYS A 118 -19.80 9.00 -8.02
C CYS A 118 -19.11 8.95 -6.67
N GLY A 119 -17.78 8.83 -6.73
CA GLY A 119 -16.93 8.96 -5.57
C GLY A 119 -17.33 10.24 -4.86
N LYS A 120 -18.03 10.11 -3.74
CA LYS A 120 -17.96 11.11 -2.69
C LYS A 120 -16.47 11.34 -2.52
N ALA A 121 -15.99 12.47 -3.04
CA ALA A 121 -14.94 13.21 -2.39
C ALA A 121 -15.46 13.42 -0.96
N LYS A 122 -15.34 12.39 -0.12
CA LYS A 122 -15.25 12.52 1.31
C LYS A 122 -14.08 13.47 1.43
N GLY A 123 -14.40 14.75 1.58
CA GLY A 123 -13.39 15.80 1.75
C GLY A 123 -12.37 15.24 2.71
N SER A 124 -11.13 15.14 2.24
CA SER A 124 -9.94 14.66 2.94
C SER A 124 -10.17 14.54 4.45
N VAL A 125 -10.71 13.39 4.88
CA VAL A 125 -10.88 13.13 6.31
C VAL A 125 -9.53 12.63 6.79
N ALA A 126 -8.74 13.56 7.30
CA ALA A 126 -8.07 13.37 8.56
C ALA A 126 -7.99 14.74 9.23
N ASN A 127 -8.85 14.96 10.22
CA ASN A 127 -8.50 15.86 11.31
C ASN A 127 -7.10 15.43 11.76
N GLY A 128 -6.09 16.27 11.48
CA GLY A 128 -4.69 15.98 11.80
C GLY A 128 -4.61 15.53 13.25
N GLY A 129 -4.36 14.24 13.45
CA GLY A 129 -4.09 13.71 14.77
C GLY A 129 -2.84 14.40 15.29
N GLU A 130 -2.73 14.57 16.61
CA GLU A 130 -1.45 14.99 17.20
C GLU A 130 -0.32 14.03 16.81
N VAL A 131 -0.69 12.78 16.49
CA VAL A 131 0.19 11.71 16.06
C VAL A 131 -0.32 11.13 14.73
N GLU A 132 0.57 11.02 13.74
CA GLU A 132 0.34 10.34 12.47
C GLU A 132 1.23 9.10 12.34
N ILE A 133 0.65 8.00 11.85
CA ILE A 133 1.38 6.78 11.47
C ILE A 133 1.13 6.52 10.00
N TRP A 134 2.18 6.47 9.20
CA TRP A 134 2.12 6.09 7.81
C TRP A 134 2.75 4.71 7.64
N VAL A 135 2.02 3.82 6.98
CA VAL A 135 2.49 2.46 6.73
C VAL A 135 2.56 2.24 5.22
N ASP A 136 3.75 1.88 4.77
CA ASP A 136 3.97 1.51 3.40
C ASP A 136 3.25 0.18 3.07
N THR A 137 2.67 0.16 1.88
CA THR A 137 1.93 -0.96 1.28
C THR A 137 2.51 -1.35 -0.08
N SER A 138 3.73 -0.92 -0.39
CA SER A 138 4.48 -1.30 -1.59
C SER A 138 4.66 -2.81 -1.71
N SER A 139 4.97 -3.24 -2.93
CA SER A 139 5.16 -4.67 -3.23
C SER A 139 6.41 -5.29 -2.60
N SER A 140 7.45 -4.51 -2.32
CA SER A 140 8.71 -4.96 -1.71
C SER A 140 8.52 -5.44 -0.26
N LEU A 141 7.56 -4.86 0.47
CA LEU A 141 7.18 -5.29 1.82
C LEU A 141 6.61 -6.71 1.92
N ARG A 142 6.25 -7.33 0.79
CA ARG A 142 5.84 -8.74 0.77
C ARG A 142 6.91 -9.66 1.35
N LYS A 143 8.19 -9.31 1.19
CA LYS A 143 9.32 -10.10 1.71
C LYS A 143 9.53 -9.90 3.22
N MET A 144 9.12 -8.75 3.76
CA MET A 144 9.35 -8.38 5.15
C MET A 144 8.30 -8.99 6.09
N ASP A 145 7.04 -9.06 5.63
CA ASP A 145 5.88 -9.40 6.48
C ASP A 145 4.97 -10.44 5.81
N TYR A 146 5.56 -11.55 5.36
CA TYR A 146 4.80 -12.66 4.78
C TYR A 146 3.96 -13.38 5.84
N SER A 147 2.71 -13.65 5.51
CA SER A 147 1.83 -14.49 6.31
C SER A 147 1.04 -15.43 5.41
N LYS A 148 0.81 -16.66 5.89
CA LYS A 148 -0.06 -17.64 5.22
C LYS A 148 -1.54 -17.24 5.24
N GLN A 149 -1.92 -16.31 6.12
CA GLN A 149 -3.30 -15.82 6.23
C GLN A 149 -3.45 -14.50 5.44
N PRO A 150 -4.38 -14.41 4.48
CA PRO A 150 -4.45 -13.28 3.54
C PRO A 150 -4.76 -11.94 4.20
N ASN A 151 -5.39 -11.94 5.39
CA ASN A 151 -5.79 -10.73 6.10
C ASN A 151 -4.93 -10.44 7.34
N TYR A 152 -3.85 -11.18 7.56
CA TYR A 152 -3.02 -11.04 8.75
C TYR A 152 -1.60 -10.67 8.37
N CYS A 153 -1.06 -9.66 9.04
CA CYS A 153 0.33 -9.23 8.90
C CYS A 153 0.79 -8.62 10.23
N LYS A 154 2.07 -8.74 10.57
CA LYS A 154 2.61 -8.23 11.84
C LYS A 154 2.54 -6.70 11.90
N ARG A 155 2.61 -5.99 10.76
CA ARG A 155 2.35 -4.54 10.67
C ARG A 155 0.95 -4.16 11.16
N ARG A 156 -0.08 -4.94 10.79
CA ARG A 156 -1.45 -4.76 11.30
C ARG A 156 -1.52 -4.93 12.81
N ALA A 157 -0.79 -5.89 13.38
CA ALA A 157 -0.74 -6.09 14.83
C ALA A 157 -0.09 -4.91 15.57
N PHE A 158 0.95 -4.30 14.98
CA PHE A 158 1.55 -3.06 15.47
C PHE A 158 0.53 -1.91 15.48
N VAL A 159 -0.08 -1.62 14.33
CA VAL A 159 -1.03 -0.50 14.21
C VAL A 159 -2.22 -0.67 15.16
N LYS A 160 -2.79 -1.88 15.24
CA LYS A 160 -3.90 -2.16 16.15
C LYS A 160 -3.55 -1.80 17.60
N LYS A 161 -2.40 -2.28 18.09
CA LYS A 161 -1.93 -1.98 19.45
C LYS A 161 -1.60 -0.50 19.64
N ALA A 162 -1.04 0.16 18.63
CA ALA A 162 -0.72 1.59 18.68
C ALA A 162 -1.98 2.45 18.81
N VAL A 163 -3.01 2.19 17.99
CA VAL A 163 -4.29 2.91 18.03
C VAL A 163 -5.02 2.69 19.36
N GLU A 164 -5.06 1.44 19.84
CA GLU A 164 -5.66 1.09 21.14
C GLU A 164 -4.91 1.77 22.30
N GLY A 165 -3.57 1.71 22.30
CA GLY A 165 -2.73 2.29 23.35
C GLY A 165 -2.77 3.83 23.41
N CYS A 166 -2.97 4.47 22.27
CA CYS A 166 -3.05 5.93 22.14
C CYS A 166 -4.46 6.52 22.34
N LYS A 167 -5.48 5.69 22.58
CA LYS A 167 -6.89 6.09 22.75
C LYS A 167 -7.47 6.88 21.55
N GLY A 168 -7.14 6.48 20.33
CA GLY A 168 -7.80 7.01 19.11
C GLY A 168 -7.39 8.42 18.65
N LYS A 169 -6.33 9.01 19.22
CA LYS A 169 -5.74 10.29 18.74
C LYS A 169 -4.74 10.13 17.59
N VAL A 170 -4.60 8.92 17.09
CA VAL A 170 -3.66 8.56 16.03
C VAL A 170 -4.42 8.53 14.72
N SER A 171 -3.96 9.32 13.77
CA SER A 171 -4.37 9.15 12.37
C SER A 171 -3.44 8.15 11.72
N VAL A 172 -4.01 7.11 11.11
CA VAL A 172 -3.23 6.11 10.38
C VAL A 172 -3.53 6.28 8.91
N SER A 173 -2.47 6.32 8.11
CA SER A 173 -2.52 6.37 6.66
C SER A 173 -1.70 5.22 6.09
N VAL A 174 -2.11 4.76 4.92
CA VAL A 174 -1.33 3.83 4.10
C VAL A 174 -0.83 4.58 2.88
N PHE A 175 0.38 4.24 2.43
CA PHE A 175 0.94 4.85 1.23
C PHE A 175 1.56 3.83 0.30
N ASN A 176 1.61 4.25 -0.96
CA ASN A 176 2.41 3.70 -2.04
C ASN A 176 2.75 4.89 -2.96
N THR A 177 2.29 4.87 -4.21
CA THR A 177 2.15 6.06 -5.07
C THR A 177 1.28 7.19 -4.51
N THR A 178 0.33 6.90 -3.61
CA THR A 178 -0.58 7.90 -3.03
C THR A 178 -0.75 7.71 -1.54
N LEU A 179 -0.80 8.80 -0.78
CA LEU A 179 -1.14 8.78 0.65
C LEU A 179 -2.66 8.72 0.83
N LYS A 180 -3.15 7.66 1.47
CA LYS A 180 -4.58 7.44 1.71
C LYS A 180 -4.83 7.21 3.20
N GLY A 181 -5.86 7.86 3.73
CA GLY A 181 -6.35 7.57 5.08
C GLY A 181 -6.73 6.08 5.21
N MET A 182 -6.32 5.45 6.30
CA MET A 182 -6.58 4.05 6.54
C MET A 182 -8.09 3.83 6.75
N GLY A 183 -8.68 3.00 5.88
CA GLY A 183 -10.03 2.47 6.04
C GLY A 183 -10.04 1.27 6.98
N ASP A 184 -10.10 0.07 6.42
CA ASP A 184 -9.98 -1.16 7.20
C ASP A 184 -8.51 -1.49 7.52
N LEU A 185 -8.27 -2.05 8.71
CA LEU A 185 -6.95 -2.50 9.17
C LEU A 185 -6.35 -3.59 8.27
N SER A 186 -7.19 -4.34 7.55
CA SER A 186 -6.74 -5.36 6.60
C SER A 186 -5.98 -4.76 5.41
N ASN A 187 -6.22 -3.48 5.07
CA ASN A 187 -5.55 -2.80 3.96
C ASN A 187 -4.05 -2.62 4.16
N ILE A 188 -3.57 -2.65 5.42
CA ILE A 188 -2.14 -2.59 5.74
C ILE A 188 -1.39 -3.82 5.21
N CYS A 189 -2.08 -4.96 5.07
CA CYS A 189 -1.48 -6.21 4.64
C CYS A 189 -1.45 -6.35 3.11
N LEU A 190 -2.03 -5.40 2.38
CA LEU A 190 -1.95 -5.37 0.93
C LEU A 190 -0.56 -4.87 0.53
N ASN A 191 0.13 -5.64 -0.32
CA ASN A 191 1.47 -5.29 -0.83
C ASN A 191 1.38 -5.12 -2.34
N TYR A 192 1.24 -3.88 -2.82
CA TYR A 192 1.10 -3.55 -4.23
C TYR A 192 1.62 -2.15 -4.55
N GLY A 193 2.06 -2.00 -5.80
CA GLY A 193 2.61 -0.74 -6.30
C GLY A 193 4.06 -0.52 -5.91
N ALA A 194 4.55 0.63 -6.33
CA ALA A 194 5.86 1.17 -5.99
C ALA A 194 5.67 2.48 -5.23
N ASN A 195 6.71 2.87 -4.50
CA ASN A 195 6.76 4.18 -3.87
C ASN A 195 7.40 5.21 -4.80
N ASP A 196 7.09 6.47 -4.50
CA ASP A 196 7.73 7.62 -5.12
C ASP A 196 8.30 8.49 -4.00
N THR A 197 9.62 8.56 -3.95
CA THR A 197 10.34 9.31 -2.91
C THR A 197 9.99 10.79 -2.91
N ASP A 198 9.73 11.38 -4.08
CA ASP A 198 9.45 12.81 -4.18
C ASP A 198 8.11 13.14 -3.54
N ASN A 199 7.14 12.26 -3.77
CA ASN A 199 5.83 12.35 -3.11
C ASN A 199 5.95 12.15 -1.60
N ILE A 200 6.78 11.20 -1.12
CA ILE A 200 7.00 11.00 0.32
C ILE A 200 7.55 12.29 0.96
N ILE A 201 8.58 12.88 0.35
CA ILE A 201 9.19 14.14 0.84
C ILE A 201 8.15 15.26 0.86
N GLU A 202 7.37 15.39 -0.21
CA GLU A 202 6.30 16.40 -0.29
C GLU A 202 5.24 16.19 0.79
N TRP A 203 4.79 14.96 1.02
CA TRP A 203 3.82 14.66 2.05
C TRP A 203 4.36 14.96 3.44
N VAL A 204 5.62 14.63 3.73
CA VAL A 204 6.24 14.96 5.04
C VAL A 204 6.27 16.48 5.25
N LYS A 205 6.58 17.26 4.22
CA LYS A 205 6.54 18.73 4.28
C LYS A 205 5.14 19.31 4.47
N GLN A 206 4.12 18.59 4.02
CA GLN A 206 2.71 18.99 4.14
C GLN A 206 2.03 18.50 5.43
N SER A 207 2.61 17.53 6.13
CA SER A 207 2.01 16.91 7.32
C SER A 207 2.03 17.84 8.53
N LYS A 208 0.85 18.22 9.02
CA LYS A 208 0.69 19.11 10.19
C LYS A 208 0.71 18.38 11.54
N ALA A 209 1.08 17.10 11.57
CA ALA A 209 1.12 16.32 12.80
C ALA A 209 2.23 16.81 13.74
N LYS A 210 2.07 16.69 15.06
CA LYS A 210 3.18 16.99 15.98
C LYS A 210 4.24 15.89 15.96
N TYR A 211 3.81 14.65 15.74
CA TYR A 211 4.68 13.50 15.66
C TYR A 211 4.27 12.62 14.49
N LEU A 212 5.18 12.44 13.54
CA LEU A 212 5.00 11.61 12.36
C LEU A 212 5.90 10.37 12.46
N LEU A 213 5.28 9.19 12.40
CA LEU A 213 5.98 7.92 12.29
C LEU A 213 5.73 7.32 10.91
N VAL A 214 6.79 7.04 10.16
CA VAL A 214 6.71 6.37 8.86
C VAL A 214 7.34 4.98 8.96
N VAL A 215 6.63 3.95 8.51
CA VAL A 215 7.10 2.56 8.47
C VAL A 215 7.20 2.12 7.02
N THR A 216 8.40 1.80 6.57
CA THR A 216 8.72 1.39 5.19
C THR A 216 9.78 0.30 5.21
N ASP A 217 10.12 -0.32 4.08
CA ASP A 217 11.30 -1.18 3.98
C ASP A 217 12.58 -0.38 3.71
N ILE A 218 13.73 -1.02 3.94
CA ILE A 218 15.06 -0.44 3.72
C ILE A 218 15.36 -0.11 2.25
N ASP A 219 14.68 -0.75 1.30
CA ASP A 219 14.93 -0.54 -0.12
C ASP A 219 14.46 0.86 -0.58
N GLU A 220 13.54 1.49 0.17
CA GLU A 220 13.09 2.87 -0.05
C GLU A 220 14.08 3.95 0.39
N LEU A 221 15.12 3.58 1.16
CA LEU A 221 16.14 4.52 1.59
C LEU A 221 17.12 4.80 0.45
N ASN A 222 16.82 5.82 -0.36
CA ASN A 222 17.77 6.36 -1.34
C ASN A 222 18.49 7.61 -0.81
N GLY A 223 19.53 8.05 -1.53
CA GLY A 223 20.33 9.21 -1.13
C GLY A 223 19.50 10.49 -0.96
N LYS A 224 18.51 10.72 -1.81
CA LYS A 224 17.64 11.90 -1.75
C LYS A 224 16.78 11.91 -0.48
N LEU A 225 16.19 10.76 -0.13
CA LEU A 225 15.41 10.62 1.10
C LEU A 225 16.31 10.75 2.33
N SER A 226 17.50 10.14 2.30
CA SER A 226 18.46 10.22 3.40
C SER A 226 18.87 11.67 3.68
N GLU A 227 19.29 12.42 2.65
CA GLU A 227 19.68 13.82 2.78
C GLU A 227 18.54 14.68 3.35
N PHE A 228 17.31 14.46 2.88
CA PHE A 228 16.14 15.17 3.40
C PHE A 228 15.83 14.82 4.86
N LEU A 229 15.92 13.54 5.23
CA LEU A 229 15.67 13.10 6.60
C LEU A 229 16.71 13.64 7.57
N ASP A 230 17.97 13.73 7.14
CA ASP A 230 19.05 14.37 7.90
C ASP A 230 18.82 15.88 8.07
N GLU A 231 18.36 16.57 7.01
CA GLU A 231 18.03 18.01 7.05
C GLU A 231 16.91 18.31 8.06
N VAL A 232 15.88 17.45 8.13
CA VAL A 232 14.75 17.60 9.05
C VAL A 232 15.08 17.12 10.48
N GLY A 233 16.24 16.48 10.67
CA GLY A 233 16.63 15.89 11.96
C GLY A 233 15.74 14.71 12.36
N ALA A 234 15.29 13.93 11.36
CA ALA A 234 14.46 12.76 11.59
C ALA A 234 15.24 11.65 12.30
N LYS A 235 14.56 10.90 13.16
CA LYS A 235 15.16 9.75 13.83
C LYS A 235 14.96 8.49 12.99
N LEU A 236 16.06 7.85 12.60
CA LEU A 236 16.03 6.68 11.73
C LEU A 236 16.21 5.39 12.54
N HIS A 237 15.45 4.36 12.17
CA HIS A 237 15.53 3.01 12.73
C HIS A 237 15.74 2.01 11.60
N GLY A 238 16.65 1.05 11.78
CA GLY A 238 16.90 -0.01 10.80
C GLY A 238 17.82 0.37 9.63
N THR A 239 18.44 1.55 9.66
CA THR A 239 19.42 2.02 8.67
C THR A 239 20.88 1.77 9.05
N GLU A 240 21.13 1.42 10.32
CA GLU A 240 22.47 1.20 10.88
C GLU A 240 22.87 -0.28 10.88
N VAL A 241 23.89 -0.66 11.66
CA VAL A 241 24.47 -2.01 11.75
C VAL A 241 23.46 -3.08 12.24
N THR A 242 22.36 -2.66 12.85
CA THR A 242 21.34 -3.58 13.37
C THR A 242 20.08 -3.55 12.52
N ASP A 243 19.80 -4.69 11.89
CA ASP A 243 18.54 -5.02 11.25
C ASP A 243 17.34 -4.72 12.16
N PHE A 244 16.33 -4.02 11.63
CA PHE A 244 15.08 -3.78 12.34
C PHE A 244 13.97 -4.65 11.71
N THR A 245 13.62 -5.73 12.39
CA THR A 245 12.64 -6.68 11.85
C THR A 245 11.21 -6.30 12.21
N VAL A 246 10.23 -6.91 11.53
CA VAL A 246 8.81 -6.70 11.84
C VAL A 246 8.45 -7.21 13.25
N SER A 247 9.21 -8.17 13.79
CA SER A 247 9.06 -8.58 15.19
C SER A 247 9.51 -7.48 16.17
N ASP A 248 10.54 -6.71 15.82
CA ASP A 248 11.01 -5.58 16.63
C ASP A 248 10.05 -4.39 16.54
N LEU A 249 9.37 -4.20 15.40
CA LEU A 249 8.26 -3.25 15.27
C LEU A 249 7.16 -3.51 16.30
N VAL A 250 6.79 -4.77 16.51
CA VAL A 250 5.77 -5.14 17.51
C VAL A 250 6.25 -4.85 18.93
N LYS A 251 7.54 -5.03 19.25
CA LYS A 251 8.10 -4.67 20.56
C LYS A 251 8.16 -3.15 20.75
N PHE A 252 8.54 -2.43 19.69
CA PHE A 252 8.63 -0.98 19.67
C PHE A 252 7.31 -0.28 19.99
N THR A 253 6.17 -0.93 19.71
CA THR A 253 4.83 -0.44 20.08
C THR A 253 4.75 0.07 21.52
N ASN A 254 5.37 -0.61 22.48
CA ASN A 254 5.32 -0.21 23.89
C ASN A 254 6.04 1.13 24.14
N THR A 255 7.16 1.35 23.45
CA THR A 255 7.90 2.61 23.47
C THR A 255 7.11 3.71 22.79
N PHE A 256 6.56 3.42 21.60
CA PHE A 256 5.71 4.34 20.87
C PHE A 256 4.49 4.80 21.69
N ILE A 257 3.81 3.89 22.39
CA ILE A 257 2.67 4.22 23.25
C ILE A 257 3.07 5.18 24.38
N LYS A 258 4.29 5.06 24.92
CA LYS A 258 4.82 6.00 25.92
C LYS A 258 5.05 7.38 25.30
N THR A 259 5.64 7.44 24.11
CA THR A 259 5.86 8.70 23.36
C THR A 259 4.53 9.39 23.04
N CYS A 260 3.55 8.63 22.57
CA CYS A 260 2.20 9.12 22.29
C CYS A 260 1.50 9.72 23.53
N LYS A 261 1.74 9.17 24.72
CA LYS A 261 1.27 9.77 25.98
C LYS A 261 2.05 11.02 26.38
N ALA A 262 3.31 11.14 25.98
CA ALA A 262 4.14 12.32 26.27
C ALA A 262 3.77 13.51 25.38
N VAL A 263 3.43 13.27 24.10
CA VAL A 263 2.94 14.30 23.15
C VAL A 263 1.60 14.92 23.61
N LYS A 264 0.87 14.29 24.54
CA LYS A 264 -0.33 14.85 25.17
C LYS A 264 -0.09 16.01 26.14
N LYS A 265 1.14 16.19 26.63
CA LYS A 265 1.50 17.28 27.55
C LYS A 265 2.04 18.46 26.78
#